data_AF-A0A6A3HDV2-F1
#
_entry.id   AF-A0A6A3HDV2-F1
#
_cell.length_a   1.000
_cell.length_b   1.000
_cell.length_c   1.000
_cell.angle_alpha   90.00
_cell.angle_beta   90.00
_cell.angle_gamma   90.00
#
_symmetry.space_group_name_H-M   'P 1'
#
loop_
_entity.id
_entity.type
_entity.pdbx_description
1 polymer ?
#
loop_
_entity_poly.entity_id
_entity_poly.type
_entity_poly.pdbx_seq_one_letter_code
_entity_poly.pdbx_strand_id
1 'polypeptide(L)'
;MASIYISPIGVVEKDGTDIRVINDYSCPAGASINDYSNRTNLPVITYNPPGDIARRIFTLRQDYPDARILLMLGDVAGAFWHVPISADDAHMFAFVLEEYLVVDLACGFGWCGSPAWYFLPGTLINGLYEDTPCPSTTAPRSLTGLFWCDDHTCIEPEDGLRCFRANLALRRAMATVLGPKAINTRKFTGWQEQGRALGLIWDTRAGIVTIPVDKIVKAQNQGSPLR
;
A
#
# COMPACT_ATOMS: atom_id res chain seq x y z
N MET A 1 22.01 2.11 -30.48
CA MET A 1 20.93 1.12 -30.25
C MET A 1 20.97 0.76 -28.78
N ALA A 2 19.84 0.88 -28.07
CA ALA A 2 19.74 0.36 -26.72
C ALA A 2 19.71 -1.17 -26.78
N SER A 3 20.49 -1.84 -25.93
CA SER A 3 20.48 -3.31 -25.82
C SER A 3 19.39 -3.73 -24.84
N ILE A 4 18.63 -4.79 -25.14
CA ILE A 4 17.57 -5.26 -24.24
C ILE A 4 18.19 -6.06 -23.09
N TYR A 5 17.79 -5.74 -21.85
CA TYR A 5 18.21 -6.46 -20.65
C TYR A 5 17.15 -7.47 -20.26
N ILE A 6 17.54 -8.74 -20.08
CA ILE A 6 16.63 -9.84 -19.78
C ILE A 6 16.85 -10.30 -18.35
N SER A 7 15.82 -10.20 -17.52
CA SER A 7 15.83 -10.72 -16.15
C SER A 7 15.17 -12.09 -16.06
N PRO A 8 15.64 -12.96 -15.14
CA PRO A 8 14.91 -14.17 -14.78
C PRO A 8 13.54 -13.85 -14.19
N ILE A 9 12.61 -14.80 -14.30
CA ILE A 9 11.29 -14.71 -13.67
C ILE A 9 11.07 -15.85 -12.70
N GLY A 10 10.36 -15.55 -11.62
CA GLY A 10 9.87 -16.51 -10.64
C GLY A 10 8.37 -16.38 -10.47
N VAL A 11 7.75 -17.45 -10.01
CA VAL A 11 6.34 -17.46 -9.62
C VAL A 11 6.25 -17.83 -8.15
N VAL A 12 5.50 -17.04 -7.39
CA VAL A 12 5.20 -17.34 -5.99
C VAL A 12 3.70 -17.49 -5.78
N GLU A 13 3.31 -18.45 -4.96
CA GLU A 13 1.92 -18.60 -4.54
C GLU A 13 1.49 -17.41 -3.68
N LYS A 14 0.26 -16.96 -3.90
CA LYS A 14 -0.38 -15.89 -3.15
C LYS A 14 -1.71 -16.41 -2.60
N ASP A 15 -1.76 -16.54 -1.28
CA ASP A 15 -2.95 -16.90 -0.51
C ASP A 15 -3.64 -18.21 -0.96
N GLY A 16 -2.91 -19.12 -1.62
CA GLY A 16 -3.37 -20.45 -2.04
C GLY A 16 -4.33 -20.49 -3.24
N THR A 17 -4.70 -19.34 -3.80
CA THR A 17 -5.65 -19.25 -4.94
C THR A 17 -5.15 -18.40 -6.11
N ASP A 18 -4.05 -17.68 -5.91
CA ASP A 18 -3.51 -16.72 -6.87
C ASP A 18 -2.00 -16.95 -7.01
N ILE A 19 -1.42 -16.54 -8.13
CA ILE A 19 0.02 -16.58 -8.35
C ILE A 19 0.53 -15.17 -8.61
N ARG A 20 1.75 -14.89 -8.15
CA ARG A 20 2.44 -13.64 -8.43
C ARG A 20 3.70 -13.92 -9.21
N VAL A 21 3.75 -13.41 -10.43
CA VAL A 21 4.98 -13.37 -11.22
C VAL A 21 5.88 -12.26 -10.65
N ILE A 22 7.14 -12.59 -10.44
CA ILE A 22 8.16 -11.67 -9.92
C ILE A 22 9.34 -11.72 -10.88
N ASN A 23 9.77 -10.57 -11.36
CA ASN A 23 11.02 -10.46 -12.09
C ASN A 23 12.18 -10.39 -11.09
N ASP A 24 13.21 -11.21 -11.28
CA ASP A 24 14.43 -11.14 -10.49
C ASP A 24 15.34 -10.04 -11.02
N TYR A 25 14.95 -8.80 -10.72
CA TYR A 25 15.73 -7.62 -11.05
C TYR A 25 16.98 -7.43 -10.17
N SER A 26 17.29 -8.40 -9.30
CA SER A 26 18.54 -8.44 -8.51
C SER A 26 19.56 -9.43 -9.08
N CYS A 27 19.23 -10.12 -10.18
CA CYS A 27 20.09 -11.10 -10.82
C CYS A 27 20.58 -10.62 -12.21
N PRO A 28 21.83 -10.92 -12.58
CA PRO A 28 22.92 -11.40 -11.72
C PRO A 28 23.45 -10.29 -10.81
N ALA A 29 23.95 -10.68 -9.63
CA ALA A 29 24.51 -9.73 -8.67
C ALA A 29 25.67 -8.91 -9.26
N GLY A 30 25.66 -7.60 -9.01
CA GLY A 30 26.66 -6.65 -9.50
C GLY A 30 26.44 -6.16 -10.93
N ALA A 31 25.47 -6.71 -11.63
CA ALA A 31 25.11 -6.31 -12.99
C ALA A 31 23.60 -6.34 -13.22
N SER A 32 22.78 -6.35 -12.16
CA SER A 32 21.33 -6.39 -12.23
C SER A 32 20.72 -5.01 -12.40
N ILE A 33 19.43 -4.94 -12.76
CA ILE A 33 18.70 -3.67 -12.83
C ILE A 33 18.72 -2.94 -11.48
N ASN A 34 18.61 -3.66 -10.36
CA ASN A 34 18.69 -3.07 -9.03
C ASN A 34 20.08 -2.52 -8.69
N ASP A 35 21.15 -3.07 -9.28
CA ASP A 35 22.51 -2.55 -9.15
C ASP A 35 22.73 -1.31 -10.02
N TYR A 36 22.14 -1.27 -11.22
CA TYR A 36 22.18 -0.10 -12.11
C TYR A 36 21.26 1.04 -11.69
N SER A 37 20.26 0.75 -10.85
CA SER A 37 19.27 1.73 -10.42
C SER A 37 19.90 2.79 -9.50
N ASN A 38 19.86 4.05 -9.94
CA ASN A 38 20.34 5.14 -9.11
C ASN A 38 19.35 5.45 -7.97
N ARG A 39 19.68 4.98 -6.76
CA ARG A 39 18.84 5.16 -5.57
C ARG A 39 18.75 6.60 -5.09
N THR A 40 19.67 7.49 -5.49
CA THR A 40 19.59 8.92 -5.11
C THR A 40 18.48 9.66 -5.83
N ASN A 41 17.99 9.12 -6.95
CA ASN A 41 16.93 9.74 -7.76
C ASN A 41 15.53 9.23 -7.39
N LEU A 42 15.42 8.31 -6.43
CA LEU A 42 14.14 7.77 -6.02
C LEU A 42 13.39 8.78 -5.13
N PRO A 43 12.05 8.89 -5.28
CA PRO A 43 11.26 9.72 -4.38
C PRO A 43 11.47 9.33 -2.91
N VAL A 44 11.51 10.34 -2.03
CA VAL A 44 11.60 10.11 -0.59
C VAL A 44 10.30 9.48 -0.11
N ILE A 45 10.42 8.31 0.50
CA ILE A 45 9.30 7.61 1.13
C ILE A 45 9.27 8.00 2.61
N THR A 46 8.12 8.46 3.08
CA THR A 46 7.85 8.60 4.51
C THR A 46 7.06 7.39 4.97
N TYR A 47 7.60 6.64 5.93
CA TYR A 47 6.86 5.58 6.58
C TYR A 47 5.84 6.19 7.54
N ASN A 48 4.57 5.83 7.39
CA ASN A 48 3.53 6.15 8.37
C ASN A 48 3.59 5.07 9.48
N PRO A 49 4.21 5.35 10.65
CA PRO A 49 4.36 4.33 11.66
C PRO A 49 3.02 3.97 12.30
N PRO A 50 2.91 2.80 12.94
CA PRO A 50 1.78 2.45 13.81
C PRO A 50 1.42 3.55 14.83
N GLY A 51 2.40 4.37 15.24
CA GLY A 51 2.17 5.53 16.09
C GLY A 51 1.16 6.53 15.54
N ASP A 52 1.03 6.67 14.23
CA ASP A 52 0.13 7.65 13.59
C ASP A 52 -1.31 7.17 13.67
N ILE A 53 -1.53 5.87 13.44
CA ILE A 53 -2.81 5.18 13.66
C ILE A 53 -3.22 5.34 15.14
N ALA A 54 -2.31 5.05 16.07
CA ALA A 54 -2.57 5.17 17.50
C ALA A 54 -2.92 6.60 17.90
N ARG A 55 -2.17 7.61 17.43
CA ARG A 55 -2.45 9.03 17.67
C ARG A 55 -3.81 9.43 17.12
N ARG A 56 -4.17 9.01 15.90
CA ARG A 56 -5.48 9.31 15.31
C ARG A 56 -6.62 8.73 16.14
N ILE A 57 -6.52 7.46 16.54
CA ILE A 57 -7.52 6.81 17.41
C ILE A 57 -7.65 7.58 18.73
N PHE A 58 -6.52 7.89 19.37
CA PHE A 58 -6.51 8.62 20.64
C PHE A 58 -7.17 9.99 20.54
N THR A 59 -6.81 10.80 19.54
CA THR A 59 -7.41 12.12 19.30
C THR A 59 -8.91 12.00 19.09
N LEU A 60 -9.37 11.10 18.21
CA LEU A 60 -10.80 10.92 17.97
C LEU A 60 -11.58 10.48 19.22
N ARG A 61 -10.99 9.67 20.09
CA ARG A 61 -11.63 9.29 21.37
C ARG A 61 -11.77 10.48 22.33
N GLN A 62 -10.86 11.44 22.29
CA GLN A 62 -10.98 12.66 23.08
C GLN A 62 -12.06 13.60 22.53
N ASP A 63 -12.14 13.71 21.20
CA ASP A 63 -13.08 14.61 20.53
C ASP A 63 -14.52 14.07 20.48
N TYR A 64 -14.67 12.74 20.44
CA TYR A 64 -15.96 12.04 20.34
C TYR A 64 -16.08 10.96 21.43
N PRO A 65 -16.21 11.33 22.71
CA PRO A 65 -16.16 10.40 23.84
C PRO A 65 -17.28 9.35 23.81
N ASP A 66 -18.44 9.70 23.24
CA ASP A 66 -19.62 8.83 23.18
C ASP A 66 -19.77 8.09 21.84
N ALA A 67 -18.92 8.41 20.85
CA ALA A 67 -18.98 7.78 19.53
C ALA A 67 -18.03 6.58 19.45
N ARG A 68 -18.45 5.56 18.71
CA ARG A 68 -17.57 4.45 18.33
C ARG A 68 -16.55 4.96 17.33
N ILE A 69 -15.28 4.61 17.52
CA ILE A 69 -14.21 4.94 16.58
C ILE A 69 -14.03 3.74 15.65
N LEU A 70 -14.30 3.92 14.37
CA LEU A 70 -14.29 2.84 13.40
C LEU A 70 -13.08 2.96 12.48
N LEU A 71 -12.57 1.81 12.06
CA LEU A 71 -11.51 1.66 11.08
C LEU A 71 -12.03 0.96 9.82
N MET A 72 -11.54 1.40 8.67
CA MET A 72 -11.73 0.76 7.37
C MET A 72 -10.38 0.71 6.66
N LEU A 73 -10.10 -0.43 6.05
CA LEU A 73 -8.94 -0.61 5.19
C LEU A 73 -9.37 -0.57 3.73
N GLY A 74 -8.61 0.16 2.92
CA GLY A 74 -8.67 0.14 1.47
C GLY A 74 -7.33 -0.33 0.91
N ASP A 75 -7.36 -0.92 -0.28
CA ASP A 75 -6.18 -1.44 -0.96
C ASP A 75 -6.23 -1.01 -2.44
N VAL A 76 -5.07 -0.64 -2.96
CA VAL A 76 -4.88 -0.34 -4.38
C VAL A 76 -4.52 -1.62 -5.13
N ALA A 77 -5.41 -2.05 -6.03
CA ALA A 77 -5.17 -3.19 -6.90
C ALA A 77 -4.03 -2.87 -7.87
N GLY A 78 -3.04 -3.76 -7.94
CA GLY A 78 -1.94 -3.63 -8.92
C GLY A 78 -1.13 -2.35 -8.75
N ALA A 79 -0.96 -1.85 -7.53
CA ALA A 79 -0.31 -0.58 -7.19
C ALA A 79 0.91 -0.23 -8.09
N PHE A 80 1.90 -1.11 -8.19
CA PHE A 80 3.09 -0.85 -8.99
C PHE A 80 2.81 -0.81 -10.50
N TRP A 81 1.88 -1.62 -11.01
CA TRP A 81 1.52 -1.66 -12.42
C TRP A 81 0.80 -0.40 -12.92
N HIS A 82 0.37 0.46 -12.01
CA HIS A 82 -0.15 1.78 -12.37
C HIS A 82 0.95 2.84 -12.59
N VAL A 83 2.20 2.52 -12.25
CA VAL A 83 3.32 3.45 -12.37
C VAL A 83 4.13 3.12 -13.63
N PRO A 84 4.05 3.94 -14.70
CA PRO A 84 4.76 3.65 -15.94
C PRO A 84 6.28 3.73 -15.78
N ILE A 85 6.99 2.90 -16.52
CA ILE A 85 8.44 2.99 -16.68
C ILE A 85 8.75 4.04 -17.76
N SER A 86 9.85 4.76 -17.58
CA SER A 86 10.36 5.68 -18.60
C SER A 86 10.60 4.95 -19.93
N ALA A 87 10.17 5.53 -21.05
CA ALA A 87 10.36 4.93 -22.37
C ALA A 87 11.86 4.71 -22.69
N ASP A 88 12.72 5.61 -22.19
CA ASP A 88 14.16 5.51 -22.37
C ASP A 88 14.76 4.33 -21.60
N ASP A 89 14.13 3.91 -20.50
CA ASP A 89 14.61 2.82 -19.63
C ASP A 89 13.85 1.51 -19.82
N ALA A 90 12.74 1.48 -20.58
CA ALA A 90 11.89 0.30 -20.74
C ALA A 90 12.66 -0.92 -21.27
N HIS A 91 13.71 -0.71 -22.07
CA HIS A 91 14.60 -1.76 -22.57
C HIS A 91 15.32 -2.53 -21.46
N MET A 92 15.40 -1.97 -20.25
CA MET A 92 15.99 -2.61 -19.08
C MET A 92 15.03 -3.59 -18.39
N PHE A 93 13.72 -3.48 -18.63
CA PHE A 93 12.70 -4.23 -17.92
C PHE A 93 12.05 -5.26 -18.83
N ALA A 94 12.82 -6.29 -19.21
CA ALA A 94 12.32 -7.36 -20.04
C ALA A 94 12.58 -8.74 -19.43
N PHE A 95 11.76 -9.71 -19.84
CA PHE A 95 11.95 -11.12 -19.50
C PHE A 95 11.47 -12.01 -20.64
N VAL A 96 11.88 -13.28 -20.59
CA VAL A 96 11.45 -14.30 -21.55
C VAL A 96 10.46 -15.23 -20.86
N LEU A 97 9.30 -15.41 -21.48
CA LEU A 97 8.31 -16.41 -21.11
C LEU A 97 8.09 -17.32 -22.30
N GLU A 98 8.54 -18.57 -22.18
CA GLU A 98 8.58 -19.55 -23.28
C GLU A 98 9.36 -18.98 -24.49
N GLU A 99 8.67 -18.71 -25.59
CA GLU A 99 9.22 -18.16 -26.83
C GLU A 99 8.97 -16.65 -27.00
N TYR A 100 8.32 -16.02 -26.02
CA TYR A 100 7.96 -14.61 -26.06
C TYR A 100 8.93 -13.76 -25.25
N LEU A 101 9.41 -12.68 -25.88
CA LEU A 101 10.06 -11.57 -25.18
C LEU A 101 8.98 -10.60 -24.70
N VAL A 102 8.90 -10.42 -23.40
CA VAL A 102 7.96 -9.48 -22.75
C VAL A 102 8.76 -8.30 -22.22
N VAL A 103 8.26 -7.08 -22.48
CA VAL A 103 8.82 -5.84 -21.95
C VAL A 103 7.78 -5.21 -21.02
N ASP A 104 8.15 -5.02 -19.76
CA ASP A 104 7.31 -4.35 -18.78
C ASP A 104 7.33 -2.85 -19.04
N LEU A 105 6.13 -2.27 -19.21
CA LEU A 105 5.94 -0.83 -19.42
C LEU A 105 5.56 -0.11 -18.12
N ALA A 106 5.46 -0.84 -17.01
CA ALA A 106 5.12 -0.33 -15.69
C ALA A 106 5.95 -1.02 -14.62
N CYS A 107 6.05 -0.40 -13.46
CA CYS A 107 6.85 -0.90 -12.35
C CYS A 107 6.40 -2.31 -11.95
N GLY A 108 7.34 -3.26 -12.01
CA GLY A 108 7.11 -4.65 -11.60
C GLY A 108 7.45 -4.92 -10.14
N PHE A 109 7.08 -6.12 -9.68
CA PHE A 109 7.65 -6.67 -8.45
C PHE A 109 9.12 -7.05 -8.67
N GLY A 110 9.95 -6.80 -7.67
CA GLY A 110 11.39 -7.11 -7.69
C GLY A 110 12.29 -5.89 -7.88
N TRP A 111 11.75 -4.76 -8.35
CA TRP A 111 12.57 -3.55 -8.60
C TRP A 111 12.63 -2.72 -7.33
N CYS A 112 13.83 -2.28 -6.95
CA CYS A 112 14.04 -1.49 -5.73
C CYS A 112 13.39 -0.10 -5.81
N GLY A 113 13.14 0.40 -7.03
CA GLY A 113 12.46 1.68 -7.25
C GLY A 113 10.94 1.63 -7.16
N SER A 114 10.29 0.47 -7.34
CA SER A 114 8.83 0.39 -7.45
C SER A 114 8.10 0.99 -6.24
N PRO A 115 8.47 0.69 -4.98
CA PRO A 115 7.79 1.28 -3.82
C PRO A 115 7.95 2.80 -3.74
N ALA A 116 9.12 3.32 -4.12
CA ALA A 116 9.41 4.75 -4.06
C ALA A 116 8.64 5.52 -5.12
N TRP A 117 8.58 5.01 -6.35
CA TRP A 117 7.82 5.65 -7.41
C TRP A 117 6.31 5.55 -7.19
N TYR A 118 5.82 4.45 -6.61
CA TYR A 118 4.42 4.35 -6.22
C TYR A 118 4.04 5.26 -5.04
N PHE A 119 4.99 5.66 -4.19
CA PHE A 119 4.70 6.56 -3.07
C PHE A 119 4.06 7.89 -3.53
N LEU A 120 4.40 8.37 -4.73
CA LEU A 120 3.83 9.59 -5.31
C LEU A 120 2.31 9.51 -5.52
N PRO A 121 1.75 8.55 -6.30
CA PRO A 121 0.31 8.42 -6.42
C PRO A 121 -0.38 8.09 -5.09
N GLY A 122 0.25 7.30 -4.20
CA GLY A 122 -0.30 7.07 -2.85
C GLY A 122 -0.47 8.38 -2.06
N THR A 123 0.53 9.26 -2.11
CA THR A 123 0.47 10.58 -1.46
C THR A 123 -0.63 11.46 -2.07
N LEU A 124 -0.79 11.46 -3.40
CA LEU A 124 -1.86 12.20 -4.08
C LEU A 124 -3.25 11.67 -3.70
N ILE A 125 -3.42 10.35 -3.62
CA ILE A 125 -4.67 9.73 -3.16
C ILE A 125 -4.98 10.19 -1.74
N ASN A 126 -3.98 10.17 -0.86
CA ASN A 126 -4.14 10.62 0.52
C ASN A 126 -4.53 12.09 0.61
N GLY A 127 -3.86 12.97 -0.15
CA GLY A 127 -4.19 14.40 -0.19
C GLY A 127 -5.63 14.66 -0.66
N LEU A 128 -6.05 14.03 -1.76
CA LEU A 128 -7.44 14.16 -2.25
C LEU A 128 -8.48 13.61 -1.26
N TYR A 129 -8.13 12.56 -0.52
CA TYR A 129 -8.97 12.03 0.55
C TYR A 129 -9.13 13.04 1.69
N GLU A 130 -8.04 13.66 2.15
CA GLU A 130 -8.05 14.66 3.23
C GLU A 130 -8.72 15.97 2.83
N ASP A 131 -8.57 16.39 1.57
CA ASP A 131 -9.20 17.58 1.00
C ASP A 131 -10.73 17.43 0.84
N THR A 132 -11.27 16.21 0.93
CA THR A 132 -12.69 15.98 0.75
C THR A 132 -13.50 16.54 1.93
N PRO A 133 -14.43 17.49 1.70
CA PRO A 133 -15.25 18.04 2.77
C PRO A 133 -16.16 16.97 3.39
N CYS A 134 -15.94 16.68 4.66
CA CYS A 134 -16.72 15.73 5.43
C CYS A 134 -17.23 16.35 6.73
N PRO A 135 -18.33 17.13 6.68
CA PRO A 135 -18.94 17.70 7.86
C PRO A 135 -19.36 16.60 8.84
N SER A 136 -19.09 16.84 10.11
CA SER A 136 -19.55 16.08 11.28
C SER A 136 -20.69 16.83 11.97
N THR A 137 -21.53 16.13 12.72
CA THR A 137 -22.55 16.76 13.56
C THR A 137 -21.96 17.41 14.81
N THR A 138 -20.86 16.84 15.34
CA THR A 138 -20.34 17.21 16.68
C THR A 138 -19.15 18.16 16.65
N ALA A 139 -18.20 18.01 15.72
CA ALA A 139 -16.97 18.82 15.71
C ALA A 139 -16.31 18.87 14.32
N PRO A 140 -16.19 20.05 13.66
CA PRO A 140 -15.69 20.15 12.30
C PRO A 140 -14.26 19.62 12.19
N ARG A 141 -14.11 18.41 11.64
CA ARG A 141 -12.82 17.79 11.35
C ARG A 141 -12.80 17.24 9.94
N SER A 142 -11.73 17.59 9.22
CA SER A 142 -11.38 16.96 7.96
C SER A 142 -11.15 15.46 8.14
N LEU A 143 -11.20 14.74 7.03
CA LEU A 143 -10.73 13.37 7.00
C LEU A 143 -9.21 13.37 7.23
N THR A 144 -8.69 12.30 7.82
CA THR A 144 -7.24 12.11 7.97
C THR A 144 -6.88 10.78 7.36
N GLY A 145 -6.05 10.83 6.32
CA GLY A 145 -5.64 9.66 5.57
C GLY A 145 -4.34 9.11 6.13
N LEU A 146 -4.30 7.81 6.35
CA LEU A 146 -3.09 7.10 6.73
C LEU A 146 -2.85 6.04 5.66
N PHE A 147 -1.69 6.04 5.02
CA PHE A 147 -1.40 5.04 4.00
C PHE A 147 0.04 4.54 4.12
N TRP A 148 0.27 3.34 3.63
CA TRP A 148 1.59 2.78 3.45
C TRP A 148 1.59 1.91 2.21
N CYS A 149 2.34 2.34 1.20
CA CYS A 149 2.27 1.71 -0.12
C CYS A 149 0.80 1.60 -0.58
N ASP A 150 0.34 0.42 -0.96
CA ASP A 150 -1.00 0.12 -1.46
C ASP A 150 -2.09 0.16 -0.37
N ASP A 151 -1.71 -0.05 0.89
CA ASP A 151 -2.64 -0.09 2.02
C ASP A 151 -3.03 1.32 2.47
N HIS A 152 -4.34 1.58 2.55
CA HIS A 152 -4.92 2.80 3.08
C HIS A 152 -5.76 2.47 4.32
N THR A 153 -5.54 3.19 5.40
CA THR A 153 -6.24 3.06 6.68
C THR A 153 -7.04 4.33 6.96
N CYS A 154 -8.35 4.22 6.93
CA CYS A 154 -9.26 5.29 7.32
C CYS A 154 -9.77 5.05 8.74
N ILE A 155 -9.78 6.09 9.57
CA ILE A 155 -10.22 6.01 10.96
C ILE A 155 -11.09 7.21 11.26
N GLU A 156 -12.37 6.95 11.52
CA GLU A 156 -13.39 7.98 11.68
C GLU A 156 -14.39 7.60 12.78
N PRO A 157 -14.97 8.58 13.49
CA PRO A 157 -16.06 8.32 14.42
C PRO A 157 -17.34 7.90 13.67
N GLU A 158 -18.15 7.08 14.30
CA GLU A 158 -19.50 6.69 13.86
C GLU A 158 -20.47 7.87 14.01
N ASP A 159 -20.30 8.90 13.18
CA ASP A 159 -21.10 10.12 13.18
C ASP A 159 -21.84 10.28 11.85
N GLY A 160 -23.15 9.97 11.86
CA GLY A 160 -24.04 10.09 10.72
C GLY A 160 -23.48 9.39 9.45
N LEU A 161 -23.28 10.17 8.38
CA LEU A 161 -22.78 9.65 7.10
C LEU A 161 -21.24 9.73 6.97
N ARG A 162 -20.50 10.05 8.03
CA ARG A 162 -19.06 10.31 7.95
C ARG A 162 -18.27 9.12 7.40
N CYS A 163 -18.45 7.93 7.98
CA CYS A 163 -17.80 6.71 7.52
C CYS A 163 -18.16 6.36 6.05
N PHE A 164 -19.42 6.56 5.66
CA PHE A 164 -19.86 6.36 4.29
C PHE A 164 -19.18 7.35 3.31
N ARG A 165 -19.12 8.64 3.68
CA ARG A 165 -18.47 9.68 2.87
C ARG A 165 -16.96 9.46 2.78
N ALA A 166 -16.31 9.04 3.86
CA ALA A 166 -14.90 8.67 3.86
C ALA A 166 -14.61 7.51 2.90
N ASN A 167 -15.41 6.45 2.93
CA ASN A 167 -15.28 5.33 1.98
C ASN A 167 -15.42 5.80 0.52
N LEU A 168 -16.41 6.65 0.23
CA LEU A 168 -16.61 7.22 -1.09
C LEU A 168 -15.46 8.15 -1.51
N ALA A 169 -14.95 8.96 -0.58
CA ALA A 169 -13.82 9.86 -0.81
C ALA A 169 -12.57 9.08 -1.23
N LEU A 170 -12.22 8.02 -0.49
CA LEU A 170 -11.05 7.21 -0.79
C LEU A 170 -11.16 6.54 -2.17
N ARG A 171 -12.32 5.95 -2.48
CA ARG A 171 -12.56 5.31 -3.79
C ARG A 171 -12.49 6.31 -4.94
N ARG A 172 -13.01 7.52 -4.74
CA ARG A 172 -12.91 8.62 -5.72
C ARG A 172 -11.46 9.05 -5.91
N ALA A 173 -10.72 9.24 -4.82
CA ALA A 173 -9.30 9.61 -4.88
C ALA A 173 -8.48 8.56 -5.65
N MET A 174 -8.66 7.27 -5.34
CA MET A 174 -8.02 6.16 -6.09
C MET A 174 -8.38 6.19 -7.58
N ALA A 175 -9.67 6.34 -7.91
CA ALA A 175 -10.12 6.38 -9.30
C ALA A 175 -9.60 7.61 -10.05
N THR A 176 -9.49 8.76 -9.39
CA THR A 176 -8.96 9.99 -9.99
C THR A 176 -7.47 9.88 -10.28
N VAL A 177 -6.68 9.30 -9.37
CA VAL A 177 -5.22 9.27 -9.50
C VAL A 177 -4.76 8.11 -10.39
N LEU A 178 -5.35 6.92 -10.24
CA LEU A 178 -4.87 5.69 -10.87
C LEU A 178 -5.89 5.03 -11.81
N GLY A 179 -7.09 5.59 -11.91
CA GLY A 179 -8.20 5.02 -12.68
C GLY A 179 -9.05 4.01 -11.90
N PRO A 180 -10.23 3.66 -12.40
CA PRO A 180 -11.21 2.84 -11.68
C PRO A 180 -10.73 1.42 -11.38
N LYS A 181 -9.78 0.88 -12.17
CA LYS A 181 -9.20 -0.45 -11.96
C LYS A 181 -8.32 -0.55 -10.71
N ALA A 182 -7.89 0.58 -10.17
CA ALA A 182 -7.08 0.65 -8.96
C ALA A 182 -7.87 0.31 -7.69
N ILE A 183 -9.21 0.34 -7.72
CA ILE A 183 -10.03 0.07 -6.54
C ILE A 183 -10.12 -1.45 -6.30
N ASN A 184 -9.43 -1.96 -5.29
CA ASN A 184 -9.51 -3.37 -4.92
C ASN A 184 -10.76 -3.69 -4.09
N THR A 185 -11.92 -3.72 -4.72
CA THR A 185 -13.22 -3.92 -4.03
C THR A 185 -13.26 -5.12 -3.08
N ARG A 186 -12.51 -6.19 -3.37
CA ARG A 186 -12.46 -7.42 -2.55
C ARG A 186 -11.68 -7.26 -1.25
N LYS A 187 -10.73 -6.31 -1.19
CA LYS A 187 -9.88 -6.07 -0.03
C LYS A 187 -10.31 -4.88 0.82
N PHE A 188 -11.32 -4.13 0.40
CA PHE A 188 -11.92 -3.13 1.27
C PHE A 188 -12.66 -3.82 2.42
N THR A 189 -12.33 -3.45 3.65
CA THR A 189 -13.06 -3.96 4.82
C THR A 189 -14.35 -3.18 5.05
N GLY A 190 -15.25 -3.75 5.84
CA GLY A 190 -16.28 -2.95 6.51
C GLY A 190 -15.66 -2.00 7.54
N TRP A 191 -16.45 -1.03 7.99
CA TRP A 191 -16.12 -0.19 9.14
C TRP A 191 -16.37 -0.96 10.44
N GLN A 192 -15.37 -1.02 11.31
CA GLN A 192 -15.39 -1.84 12.53
C GLN A 192 -14.48 -1.28 13.62
N GLU A 193 -14.68 -1.66 14.88
CA GLU A 193 -13.78 -1.23 15.98
C GLU A 193 -12.51 -2.09 16.09
N GLN A 194 -12.52 -3.26 15.44
CA GLN A 194 -11.39 -4.19 15.42
C GLN A 194 -10.96 -4.49 14.00
N GLY A 195 -9.66 -4.48 13.71
CA GLY A 195 -9.16 -4.94 12.42
C GLY A 195 -7.65 -4.92 12.28
N ARG A 196 -7.14 -5.29 11.10
CA ARG A 196 -5.72 -5.58 10.89
C ARG A 196 -5.06 -4.60 9.92
N ALA A 197 -4.37 -3.58 10.43
CA ALA A 197 -3.68 -2.57 9.63
C ALA A 197 -2.15 -2.67 9.83
N LEU A 198 -1.36 -2.54 8.76
CA LEU A 198 0.11 -2.76 8.77
C LEU A 198 0.49 -4.14 9.36
N GLY A 199 -0.45 -5.08 9.26
CA GLY A 199 -0.42 -6.41 9.85
C GLY A 199 -0.28 -6.44 11.38
N LEU A 200 -0.71 -5.40 12.07
CA LEU A 200 -1.00 -5.37 13.51
C LEU A 200 -2.51 -5.45 13.73
N ILE A 201 -2.95 -5.98 14.87
CA ILE A 201 -4.38 -6.03 15.24
C ILE A 201 -4.68 -4.81 16.11
N TRP A 202 -5.66 -4.03 15.69
CA TRP A 202 -6.12 -2.81 16.34
C TRP A 202 -7.47 -3.06 16.96
N ASP A 203 -7.64 -2.61 18.21
CA ASP A 203 -8.93 -2.50 18.89
C ASP A 203 -9.11 -1.05 19.32
N THR A 204 -9.93 -0.30 18.59
CA THR A 204 -10.18 1.12 18.84
C THR A 204 -11.02 1.35 20.09
N ARG A 205 -11.86 0.38 20.47
CA ARG A 205 -12.72 0.42 21.66
C ARG A 205 -11.89 0.25 22.92
N ALA A 206 -11.00 -0.74 22.96
CA ALA A 206 -10.07 -0.95 24.06
C ALA A 206 -8.88 0.01 24.03
N GLY A 207 -8.55 0.56 22.85
CA GLY A 207 -7.36 1.41 22.66
C GLY A 207 -6.07 0.60 22.66
N ILE A 208 -6.12 -0.64 22.16
CA ILE A 208 -5.03 -1.62 22.22
C ILE A 208 -4.55 -1.94 20.80
N VAL A 209 -3.23 -2.12 20.65
CA VAL A 209 -2.61 -2.70 19.45
C VAL A 209 -1.83 -3.94 19.85
N THR A 210 -1.97 -5.02 19.07
CA THR A 210 -1.27 -6.29 19.31
C THR A 210 -0.60 -6.82 18.06
N ILE A 211 0.50 -7.55 18.25
CA ILE A 211 1.18 -8.28 17.18
C ILE A 211 0.50 -9.66 17.06
N PRO A 212 0.01 -10.05 15.86
CA PRO A 212 -0.53 -11.39 15.63
C PRO A 212 0.47 -12.50 16.01
N VAL A 213 -0.02 -13.57 16.62
CA VAL A 213 0.83 -14.69 17.10
C VAL A 213 1.62 -15.34 15.96
N ASP A 214 1.02 -15.49 14.78
CA ASP A 214 1.68 -15.99 13.57
C ASP A 214 2.91 -15.14 13.19
N LYS A 215 2.82 -13.81 13.35
CA LYS A 215 3.94 -12.91 13.10
C LYS A 215 5.03 -13.01 14.17
N ILE A 216 4.66 -13.22 15.43
CA ILE A 216 5.62 -13.43 16.52
C ILE A 216 6.41 -14.72 16.27
N VAL A 217 5.71 -15.82 15.98
CA VAL A 217 6.33 -17.11 15.67
C VAL A 217 7.25 -17.01 14.45
N LYS A 218 6.79 -16.34 13.38
CA LYS A 218 7.61 -16.12 12.19
C LYS A 218 8.89 -15.31 12.51
N ALA A 219 8.77 -14.24 13.29
CA ALA A 219 9.92 -13.43 13.69
C ALA A 219 10.93 -14.21 14.55
N GLN A 220 10.45 -15.05 15.47
CA GLN A 220 11.30 -15.93 16.29
C GLN A 220 12.05 -16.96 15.43
N ASN A 221 11.39 -17.52 14.42
CA ASN A 221 11.98 -18.52 13.55
C ASN A 221 12.97 -17.93 12.53
N GLN A 222 12.79 -16.68 12.12
CA GLN A 222 13.72 -15.97 11.23
C GLN A 222 15.04 -15.54 11.91
N GLY A 223 15.13 -15.63 13.24
CA GLY A 223 16.35 -15.37 14.02
C GLY A 223 17.31 -16.57 14.17
N SER A 224 16.95 -17.76 13.68
CA SER A 224 17.91 -18.87 13.59
C SER A 224 18.66 -18.79 12.26
N PRO A 225 19.99 -18.58 12.25
CA PRO A 225 20.75 -18.82 11.04
C PRO A 225 20.53 -20.28 10.65
N LEU A 226 20.09 -20.50 9.42
CA LEU A 226 20.07 -21.81 8.79
C LEU A 226 21.45 -22.47 9.06
N ARG A 227 21.46 -23.52 9.86
CA ARG A 227 22.56 -24.48 9.97
C ARG A 227 22.44 -25.51 8.85
#